data_AF-A0A015MUM3-F1
#
_entry.id   AF-A0A015MUM3-F1
#
_cell.length_a   1.000
_cell.length_b   1.000
_cell.length_c   1.000
_cell.angle_alpha   90.00
_cell.angle_beta   90.00
_cell.angle_gamma   90.00
#
_symmetry.space_group_name_H-M   'P 1'
#
loop_
_entity.id
_entity.type
_entity.pdbx_description
1 polymer ?
#
loop_
_entity_poly.entity_id
_entity_poly.type
_entity_poly.pdbx_seq_one_letter_code
_entity_poly.pdbx_strand_id
1 'polypeptide(L)'
;MLRLATFMIVDCGGGTVDLTTRNIVGKDVGEITERSGDYCGSSFVDQAFLEHLKTILGHFAIDKLKENHYKQLQYMVQKFCRQAKFLFTGEDRNFKYELDILDTARELQQYVTGDAKELMESKQWLININYNEIKSMFDLVVKRILKLIEVQLENCNKECSIMFLVGGFSQSIYLQKKIREKFKDVVKIITLPTHPIASVVRGATLYGLGLYDNVNNIDSDVRLKLTTRILKFTYGIKIFDKWKKSDPIERKTPKGEIIKFLPIEGATKGKEVKIDEDVIVDNLLGPNNPFQTAATFHVYYTREANAKYCDEPGMEYLGKLKINLPDVHLGYNRPLKFGLSFGRMEIKATARYTINGQSRLTTFEIDIEDD
;
A
#
# COMPACT_ATOMS: atom_id res chain seq x y z
N MET A 1 -16.10 26.28 -11.33
CA MET A 1 -15.92 26.16 -9.87
C MET A 1 -15.99 24.67 -9.53
N LEU A 2 -14.84 23.97 -9.46
CA LEU A 2 -14.80 22.56 -9.08
C LEU A 2 -15.22 22.48 -7.60
N ARG A 3 -16.47 22.06 -7.37
CA ARG A 3 -16.98 21.73 -6.03
C ARG A 3 -16.16 20.57 -5.48
N LEU A 4 -16.04 20.53 -4.16
CA LEU A 4 -15.36 19.47 -3.41
C LEU A 4 -15.82 18.10 -3.92
N ALA A 5 -14.92 17.34 -4.53
CA ALA A 5 -15.23 16.06 -5.15
C ALA A 5 -14.31 14.98 -4.58
N THR A 6 -14.92 13.91 -4.07
CA THR A 6 -14.20 12.72 -3.64
C THR A 6 -14.09 11.75 -4.81
N PHE A 7 -12.90 11.21 -5.04
CA PHE A 7 -12.68 10.20 -6.06
C PHE A 7 -11.81 9.07 -5.52
N MET A 8 -12.03 7.87 -6.06
CA MET A 8 -11.24 6.68 -5.80
C MET A 8 -10.42 6.33 -7.05
N ILE A 9 -9.17 5.95 -6.84
CA ILE A 9 -8.35 5.29 -7.86
C ILE A 9 -8.29 3.82 -7.48
N VAL A 10 -8.57 2.94 -8.44
CA VAL A 10 -8.40 1.49 -8.33
C VAL A 10 -7.40 1.08 -9.39
N ASP A 11 -6.14 0.90 -8.98
CA ASP A 11 -5.07 0.44 -9.85
C ASP A 11 -5.09 -1.07 -9.94
N CYS A 12 -5.67 -1.59 -11.02
CA CYS A 12 -5.75 -3.00 -11.30
C CYS A 12 -4.51 -3.43 -12.11
N GLY A 13 -3.43 -3.74 -11.39
CA GLY A 13 -2.16 -4.13 -11.96
C GLY A 13 -2.06 -5.60 -12.40
N GLY A 14 -0.83 -5.98 -12.75
CA GLY A 14 -0.48 -7.36 -13.11
C GLY A 14 -0.47 -8.28 -11.89
N GLY A 15 0.23 -7.89 -10.82
CA GLY A 15 0.34 -8.67 -9.57
C GLY A 15 -0.51 -8.11 -8.43
N THR A 16 -0.53 -6.79 -8.25
CA THR A 16 -1.25 -6.12 -7.17
C THR A 16 -2.49 -5.41 -7.67
N VAL A 17 -3.40 -5.14 -6.74
CA VAL A 17 -4.47 -4.16 -6.92
C VAL A 17 -4.42 -3.18 -5.76
N ASP A 18 -4.26 -1.90 -6.08
CA ASP A 18 -4.04 -0.84 -5.09
C ASP A 18 -5.14 0.22 -5.18
N LEU A 19 -5.66 0.65 -4.03
CA LEU A 19 -6.75 1.60 -3.95
C LEU A 19 -6.38 2.79 -3.07
N THR A 20 -6.82 3.97 -3.49
CA THR A 20 -6.72 5.19 -2.70
C THR A 20 -7.94 6.08 -2.93
N THR A 21 -8.44 6.69 -1.85
CA THR A 21 -9.55 7.63 -1.91
C THR A 21 -9.06 9.02 -1.55
N ARG A 22 -9.35 9.99 -2.43
CA ARG A 22 -8.82 11.35 -2.39
C ARG A 22 -9.96 12.35 -2.52
N ASN A 23 -9.79 13.54 -1.97
CA ASN A 23 -10.64 14.70 -2.26
C ASN A 23 -9.87 15.74 -3.06
N ILE A 24 -10.59 16.42 -3.95
CA ILE A 24 -10.12 17.66 -4.59
C ILE A 24 -10.78 18.83 -3.87
N VAL A 25 -9.96 19.79 -3.41
CA VAL A 25 -10.40 21.09 -2.89
C VAL A 25 -9.72 22.18 -3.73
N GLY A 26 -10.46 22.77 -4.67
CA GLY A 26 -9.86 23.71 -5.64
C GLY A 26 -8.91 23.01 -6.61
N LYS A 27 -7.60 23.30 -6.52
CA LYS A 27 -6.53 22.60 -7.26
C LYS A 27 -5.74 21.60 -6.39
N ASP A 28 -6.06 21.54 -5.10
CA ASP A 28 -5.31 20.75 -4.12
C ASP A 28 -5.94 19.36 -3.96
N VAL A 29 -5.08 18.36 -3.74
CA VAL A 29 -5.51 16.96 -3.52
C VAL A 29 -5.16 16.54 -2.10
N GLY A 30 -6.17 16.13 -1.35
CA GLY A 30 -6.04 15.57 0.00
C GLY A 30 -6.23 14.04 0.00
N GLU A 31 -5.73 13.40 1.06
CA GLU A 31 -5.96 11.99 1.34
C GLU A 31 -7.10 11.82 2.33
N ILE A 32 -8.10 10.99 2.01
CA ILE A 32 -9.25 10.77 2.90
C ILE A 32 -9.07 9.49 3.72
N THR A 33 -8.56 8.44 3.10
CA THR A 33 -8.41 7.11 3.71
C THR A 33 -7.00 6.57 3.47
N GLU A 34 -6.56 5.64 4.32
CA GLU A 34 -5.34 4.86 4.07
C GLU A 34 -5.45 4.14 2.72
N ARG A 35 -4.31 3.92 2.08
CA ARG A 35 -4.24 3.08 0.87
C ARG A 35 -4.52 1.63 1.27
N SER A 36 -5.27 0.91 0.46
CA SER A 36 -5.50 -0.53 0.63
C SER A 36 -4.99 -1.26 -0.59
N GLY A 37 -4.34 -2.41 -0.41
CA GLY A 37 -3.83 -3.23 -1.50
C GLY A 37 -4.01 -4.72 -1.23
N ASP A 38 -3.95 -5.53 -2.29
CA ASP A 38 -3.92 -6.99 -2.21
C ASP A 38 -3.23 -7.58 -3.44
N TYR A 39 -2.63 -8.77 -3.29
CA TYR A 39 -2.07 -9.55 -4.38
C TYR A 39 -3.19 -10.29 -5.12
N CYS A 40 -3.95 -9.56 -5.92
CA CYS A 40 -5.08 -10.08 -6.71
C CYS A 40 -5.14 -9.48 -8.12
N GLY A 41 -3.99 -9.15 -8.70
CA GLY A 41 -3.89 -8.65 -10.07
C GLY A 41 -4.16 -9.70 -11.16
N SER A 42 -4.01 -9.31 -12.42
CA SER A 42 -4.34 -10.19 -13.56
C SER A 42 -3.56 -11.52 -13.59
N SER A 43 -2.36 -11.59 -13.03
CA SER A 43 -1.53 -12.80 -13.03
C SER A 43 -2.16 -13.93 -12.19
N PHE A 44 -3.06 -13.60 -11.27
CA PHE A 44 -3.82 -14.58 -10.51
C PHE A 44 -4.84 -15.31 -11.37
N VAL A 45 -5.30 -14.72 -12.48
CA VAL A 45 -6.09 -15.43 -13.50
C VAL A 45 -5.22 -16.43 -14.25
N ASP A 46 -3.96 -16.08 -14.51
CA ASP A 46 -2.99 -16.99 -15.15
C ASP A 46 -2.67 -18.16 -14.23
N GLN A 47 -2.52 -17.89 -12.93
CA GLN A 47 -2.35 -18.93 -11.93
C GLN A 47 -3.59 -19.83 -11.85
N ALA A 48 -4.81 -19.25 -11.85
CA ALA A 48 -6.04 -20.04 -11.84
C ALA A 48 -6.17 -20.94 -13.09
N PHE A 49 -5.70 -20.47 -14.25
CA PHE A 49 -5.57 -21.30 -15.45
C PHE A 49 -4.60 -22.47 -15.25
N LEU A 50 -3.41 -22.21 -14.68
CA LEU A 50 -2.45 -23.28 -14.37
C LEU A 50 -3.00 -24.28 -13.35
N GLU A 51 -3.70 -23.82 -12.32
CA GLU A 51 -4.37 -24.70 -11.34
C GLU A 51 -5.47 -25.54 -12.00
N HIS A 52 -6.25 -24.97 -12.92
CA HIS A 52 -7.20 -25.75 -13.69
C HIS A 52 -6.51 -26.83 -14.52
N LEU A 53 -5.40 -26.52 -15.20
CA LEU A 53 -4.62 -27.54 -15.92
C LEU A 53 -4.07 -28.64 -15.01
N LYS A 54 -3.66 -28.31 -13.77
CA LYS A 54 -3.23 -29.33 -12.78
C LYS A 54 -4.35 -30.31 -12.43
N THR A 55 -5.61 -29.88 -12.43
CA THR A 55 -6.75 -30.80 -12.21
C THR A 55 -6.97 -31.79 -13.37
N ILE A 56 -6.51 -31.44 -14.58
CA ILE A 56 -6.66 -32.27 -15.78
C ILE A 56 -5.43 -33.16 -16.01
N LEU A 57 -4.23 -32.57 -15.87
CA LEU A 57 -2.95 -33.16 -16.26
C LEU A 57 -2.14 -33.70 -15.09
N GLY A 58 -2.56 -33.39 -13.85
CA GLY A 58 -1.86 -33.70 -12.62
C GLY A 58 -0.88 -32.59 -12.20
N HIS A 59 -0.74 -32.41 -10.88
CA HIS A 59 0.17 -31.43 -10.28
C HIS A 59 1.63 -31.66 -10.72
N PHE A 60 2.07 -32.92 -10.65
CA PHE A 60 3.43 -33.31 -11.04
C PHE A 60 3.81 -32.88 -12.46
N ALA A 61 2.88 -32.97 -13.42
CA ALA A 61 3.15 -32.66 -14.82
C ALA A 61 3.41 -31.15 -15.03
N ILE A 62 2.54 -30.30 -14.47
CA ILE A 62 2.69 -28.84 -14.57
C ILE A 62 3.93 -28.37 -13.81
N ASP A 63 4.19 -28.94 -12.62
CA ASP A 63 5.36 -28.56 -11.82
C ASP A 63 6.67 -28.95 -12.52
N LYS A 64 6.74 -30.14 -13.14
CA LYS A 64 7.91 -30.54 -13.95
C LYS A 64 8.09 -29.71 -15.21
N LEU A 65 7.01 -29.31 -15.88
CA LEU A 65 7.09 -28.37 -17.00
C LEU A 65 7.64 -27.02 -16.54
N LYS A 66 7.21 -26.53 -15.36
CA LYS A 66 7.71 -25.28 -14.79
C LYS A 66 9.20 -25.34 -14.46
N GLU A 67 9.66 -26.45 -13.86
CA GLU A 67 11.06 -26.66 -13.47
C GLU A 67 11.98 -26.83 -14.69
N ASN A 68 11.61 -27.70 -15.64
CA ASN A 68 12.51 -28.14 -16.70
C ASN A 68 12.30 -27.42 -18.03
N HIS A 69 11.11 -26.86 -18.27
CA HIS A 69 10.71 -26.28 -19.56
C HIS A 69 9.93 -24.97 -19.41
N TYR A 70 10.39 -24.08 -18.53
CA TYR A 70 9.73 -22.81 -18.21
C TYR A 70 9.32 -21.97 -19.43
N LYS A 71 10.12 -21.99 -20.51
CA LYS A 71 9.79 -21.27 -21.75
C LYS A 71 8.50 -21.78 -22.42
N GLN A 72 8.27 -23.10 -22.40
CA GLN A 72 7.03 -23.68 -22.94
C GLN A 72 5.83 -23.36 -22.04
N LEU A 73 6.00 -23.44 -20.72
CA LEU A 73 4.98 -22.97 -19.77
C LEU A 73 4.60 -21.50 -20.05
N GLN A 74 5.59 -20.63 -20.22
CA GLN A 74 5.37 -19.22 -20.51
C GLN A 74 4.64 -19.01 -21.85
N TYR A 75 5.04 -19.73 -22.90
CA TYR A 75 4.36 -19.67 -24.19
C TYR A 75 2.89 -20.13 -24.10
N MET A 76 2.62 -21.22 -23.38
CA MET A 76 1.27 -21.72 -23.12
C MET A 76 0.41 -20.68 -22.40
N VAL A 77 0.93 -20.06 -21.33
CA VAL A 77 0.23 -18.99 -20.60
C VAL A 77 0.00 -17.77 -21.49
N GLN A 78 0.98 -17.36 -22.29
CA GLN A 78 0.82 -16.23 -23.22
C GLN A 78 -0.25 -16.51 -24.29
N LYS A 79 -0.34 -17.75 -24.79
CA LYS A 79 -1.37 -18.15 -25.75
C LYS A 79 -2.76 -18.10 -25.10
N PHE A 80 -2.92 -18.63 -23.88
CA PHE A 80 -4.14 -18.49 -23.09
C PHE A 80 -4.52 -17.02 -22.89
N CYS A 81 -3.56 -16.17 -22.53
CA CYS A 81 -3.80 -14.74 -22.34
C CYS A 81 -4.40 -14.10 -23.59
N ARG A 82 -3.79 -14.34 -24.76
CA ARG A 82 -4.18 -13.71 -26.03
C ARG A 82 -5.48 -14.27 -26.61
N GLN A 83 -5.73 -15.57 -26.42
CA GLN A 83 -6.85 -16.26 -27.09
C GLN A 83 -8.06 -16.47 -26.19
N ALA A 84 -7.91 -16.35 -24.88
CA ALA A 84 -9.00 -16.52 -23.92
C ALA A 84 -9.11 -15.32 -22.98
N LYS A 85 -8.11 -15.10 -22.11
CA LYS A 85 -8.19 -14.11 -21.01
C LYS A 85 -8.55 -12.70 -21.49
N PHE A 86 -7.84 -12.17 -22.49
CA PHE A 86 -8.06 -10.81 -22.97
C PHE A 86 -9.37 -10.64 -23.74
N LEU A 87 -9.90 -11.73 -24.30
CA LEU A 87 -11.14 -11.73 -25.07
C LEU A 87 -12.38 -12.02 -24.21
N PHE A 88 -12.19 -12.50 -22.97
CA PHE A 88 -13.28 -12.89 -22.10
C PHE A 88 -14.07 -11.69 -21.57
N THR A 89 -15.31 -11.55 -22.03
CA THR A 89 -16.25 -10.49 -21.59
C THR A 89 -17.25 -10.97 -20.54
N GLY A 90 -17.42 -12.29 -20.41
CA GLY A 90 -18.46 -12.93 -19.60
C GLY A 90 -19.87 -12.86 -20.18
N GLU A 91 -20.05 -12.40 -21.43
CA GLU A 91 -21.37 -12.29 -22.06
C GLU A 91 -21.71 -13.48 -22.96
N ASP A 92 -20.78 -13.87 -23.83
CA ASP A 92 -20.95 -15.00 -24.73
C ASP A 92 -20.86 -16.33 -23.96
N ARG A 93 -22.02 -16.95 -23.70
CA ARG A 93 -22.11 -18.25 -23.01
C ARG A 93 -21.54 -19.42 -23.83
N ASN A 94 -21.33 -19.22 -25.13
CA ASN A 94 -20.71 -20.21 -26.01
C ASN A 94 -19.20 -20.00 -26.13
N PHE A 95 -18.64 -19.00 -25.45
CA PHE A 95 -17.20 -18.74 -25.44
C PHE A 95 -16.46 -20.00 -24.97
N LYS A 96 -15.45 -20.38 -25.75
CA LYS A 96 -14.63 -21.56 -25.50
C LYS A 96 -13.19 -21.27 -25.93
N TYR A 97 -12.27 -21.92 -25.25
CA TYR A 97 -10.85 -21.88 -25.57
C TYR A 97 -10.35 -23.31 -25.73
N GLU A 98 -9.74 -23.61 -26.87
CA GLU A 98 -9.10 -24.89 -27.10
C GLU A 98 -7.58 -24.72 -26.97
N LEU A 99 -6.98 -25.52 -26.10
CA LEU A 99 -5.56 -25.58 -25.87
C LEU A 99 -5.00 -26.86 -26.49
N ASP A 100 -4.16 -26.69 -27.50
CA ASP A 100 -3.34 -27.77 -28.07
C ASP A 100 -2.02 -27.88 -27.31
N ILE A 101 -1.84 -28.95 -26.55
CA ILE A 101 -0.62 -29.20 -25.78
C ILE A 101 0.57 -29.51 -26.69
N LEU A 102 0.37 -30.15 -27.85
CA LEU A 102 1.46 -30.50 -28.76
C LEU A 102 2.08 -29.27 -29.44
N ASP A 103 1.26 -28.25 -29.68
CA ASP A 103 1.68 -26.96 -30.22
C ASP A 103 2.29 -26.06 -29.13
N THR A 104 1.74 -26.10 -27.91
CA THR A 104 2.12 -25.13 -26.86
C THR A 104 3.18 -25.60 -25.90
N ALA A 105 3.15 -26.88 -25.51
CA ALA A 105 3.99 -27.44 -24.47
C ALA A 105 4.21 -28.94 -24.68
N ARG A 106 4.79 -29.33 -25.84
CA ARG A 106 4.99 -30.74 -26.21
C ARG A 106 5.72 -31.55 -25.13
N GLU A 107 6.67 -30.93 -24.44
CA GLU A 107 7.44 -31.59 -23.38
C GLU A 107 6.57 -31.99 -22.18
N LEU A 108 5.38 -31.42 -22.03
CA LEU A 108 4.43 -31.77 -20.99
C LEU A 108 3.98 -33.24 -21.10
N GLN A 109 3.92 -33.78 -22.32
CA GLN A 109 3.44 -35.15 -22.57
C GLN A 109 4.21 -36.20 -21.77
N GLN A 110 5.52 -36.00 -21.59
CA GLN A 110 6.37 -36.96 -20.90
C GLN A 110 6.11 -37.02 -19.38
N TYR A 111 5.45 -36.00 -18.82
CA TYR A 111 5.19 -35.90 -17.38
C TYR A 111 3.75 -36.25 -16.99
N VAL A 112 2.83 -36.34 -17.96
CA VAL A 112 1.44 -36.77 -17.70
C VAL A 112 1.39 -38.29 -17.61
N THR A 113 0.79 -38.81 -16.55
CA THR A 113 0.77 -40.26 -16.24
C THR A 113 -0.62 -40.71 -15.78
N GLY A 114 -0.82 -42.03 -15.69
CA GLY A 114 -2.08 -42.64 -15.24
C GLY A 114 -3.29 -42.26 -16.09
N ASP A 115 -4.46 -42.17 -15.45
CA ASP A 115 -5.74 -41.86 -16.10
C ASP A 115 -5.71 -40.54 -16.89
N ALA A 116 -4.95 -39.55 -16.43
CA ALA A 116 -4.78 -38.28 -17.13
C ALA A 116 -4.10 -38.47 -18.50
N LYS A 117 -3.15 -39.40 -18.59
CA LYS A 117 -2.46 -39.71 -19.86
C LYS A 117 -3.42 -40.39 -20.84
N GLU A 118 -4.16 -41.40 -20.39
CA GLU A 118 -5.15 -42.10 -21.21
C GLU A 118 -6.23 -41.14 -21.73
N LEU A 119 -6.72 -40.24 -20.86
CA LEU A 119 -7.65 -39.18 -21.23
C LEU A 119 -7.07 -38.27 -22.31
N MET A 120 -5.84 -37.79 -22.14
CA MET A 120 -5.22 -36.86 -23.09
C MET A 120 -4.89 -37.53 -24.43
N GLU A 121 -4.48 -38.79 -24.44
CA GLU A 121 -4.28 -39.57 -25.67
C GLU A 121 -5.61 -39.72 -26.43
N SER A 122 -6.71 -40.04 -25.74
CA SER A 122 -8.05 -40.15 -26.36
C SER A 122 -8.54 -38.82 -26.95
N LYS A 123 -8.11 -37.69 -26.38
CA LYS A 123 -8.45 -36.33 -26.82
C LYS A 123 -7.44 -35.75 -27.81
N GLN A 124 -6.49 -36.55 -28.30
CA GLN A 124 -5.41 -36.09 -29.18
C GLN A 124 -4.66 -34.87 -28.62
N TRP A 125 -4.52 -34.81 -27.30
CA TRP A 125 -3.86 -33.73 -26.55
C TRP A 125 -4.51 -32.34 -26.67
N LEU A 126 -5.80 -32.30 -27.01
CA LEU A 126 -6.61 -31.07 -27.02
C LEU A 126 -7.40 -30.93 -25.71
N ILE A 127 -7.25 -29.78 -25.04
CA ILE A 127 -8.03 -29.40 -23.86
C ILE A 127 -9.02 -28.31 -24.24
N ASN A 128 -10.31 -28.63 -24.12
CA ASN A 128 -11.39 -27.68 -24.34
C ASN A 128 -11.81 -27.06 -22.99
N ILE A 129 -11.58 -25.76 -22.83
CA ILE A 129 -11.96 -24.96 -21.66
C ILE A 129 -13.19 -24.13 -22.03
N ASN A 130 -14.31 -24.41 -21.37
CA ASN A 130 -15.59 -23.77 -21.65
C ASN A 130 -15.76 -22.44 -20.88
N TYR A 131 -16.86 -21.75 -21.20
CA TYR A 131 -17.23 -20.48 -20.58
C TYR A 131 -17.20 -20.52 -19.04
N ASN A 132 -17.77 -21.55 -18.41
CA ASN A 132 -17.88 -21.62 -16.96
C ASN A 132 -16.52 -21.83 -16.29
N GLU A 133 -15.62 -22.57 -16.94
CA GLU A 133 -14.25 -22.79 -16.45
C GLU A 133 -13.42 -21.51 -16.55
N ILE A 134 -13.48 -20.78 -17.67
CA ILE A 134 -12.80 -19.47 -17.77
C ILE A 134 -13.41 -18.48 -16.77
N LYS A 135 -14.75 -18.47 -16.65
CA LYS A 135 -15.44 -17.61 -15.71
C LYS A 135 -15.00 -17.87 -14.27
N SER A 136 -14.85 -19.12 -13.86
CA SER A 136 -14.42 -19.45 -12.50
C SER A 136 -13.00 -18.96 -12.20
N MET A 137 -12.09 -19.03 -13.17
CA MET A 137 -10.74 -18.46 -13.05
C MET A 137 -10.78 -16.95 -12.78
N PHE A 138 -11.65 -16.22 -13.47
CA PHE A 138 -11.83 -14.79 -13.23
C PHE A 138 -12.55 -14.49 -11.91
N ASP A 139 -13.62 -15.22 -11.58
CA ASP A 139 -14.47 -14.96 -10.42
C ASP A 139 -13.68 -14.97 -9.11
N LEU A 140 -12.72 -15.89 -8.98
CA LEU A 140 -11.85 -15.97 -7.80
C LEU A 140 -11.10 -14.66 -7.56
N VAL A 141 -10.57 -14.06 -8.63
CA VAL A 141 -9.79 -12.83 -8.59
C VAL A 141 -10.70 -11.61 -8.45
N VAL A 142 -11.75 -11.52 -9.28
CA VAL A 142 -12.70 -10.40 -9.29
C VAL A 142 -13.40 -10.26 -7.93
N LYS A 143 -13.78 -11.37 -7.28
CA LYS A 143 -14.43 -11.32 -5.96
C LYS A 143 -13.55 -10.62 -4.90
N ARG A 144 -12.23 -10.84 -4.93
CA ARG A 144 -11.29 -10.18 -4.02
C ARG A 144 -11.22 -8.68 -4.29
N ILE A 145 -11.09 -8.28 -5.56
CA ILE A 145 -11.09 -6.87 -5.97
C ILE A 145 -12.39 -6.16 -5.53
N LEU A 146 -13.55 -6.80 -5.76
CA LEU A 146 -14.84 -6.26 -5.35
C LEU A 146 -14.97 -6.14 -3.82
N LYS A 147 -14.26 -6.94 -3.03
CA LYS A 147 -14.25 -6.79 -1.58
C LYS A 147 -13.35 -5.63 -1.14
N LEU A 148 -12.19 -5.46 -1.78
CA LEU A 148 -11.28 -4.34 -1.50
C LEU A 148 -11.96 -3.00 -1.78
N ILE A 149 -12.61 -2.87 -2.93
CA ILE A 149 -13.36 -1.64 -3.29
C ILE A 149 -14.46 -1.35 -2.26
N GLU A 150 -15.21 -2.39 -1.86
CA GLU A 150 -16.29 -2.26 -0.86
C GLU A 150 -15.75 -1.76 0.49
N VAL A 151 -14.70 -2.39 1.01
CA VAL A 151 -14.08 -1.98 2.28
C VAL A 151 -13.50 -0.57 2.20
N GLN A 152 -12.88 -0.20 1.07
CA GLN A 152 -12.34 1.14 0.88
C GLN A 152 -13.43 2.21 0.81
N LEU A 153 -14.59 1.89 0.24
CA LEU A 153 -15.77 2.77 0.23
C LEU A 153 -16.40 2.87 1.63
N GLU A 154 -16.52 1.76 2.36
CA GLU A 154 -17.04 1.72 3.74
C GLU A 154 -16.18 2.55 4.71
N ASN A 155 -14.85 2.51 4.55
CA ASN A 155 -13.91 3.30 5.34
C ASN A 155 -13.92 4.79 4.96
N CYS A 156 -14.54 5.16 3.85
CA CYS A 156 -14.64 6.54 3.41
C CYS A 156 -15.88 7.19 4.03
N ASN A 157 -15.69 8.09 5.00
CA ASN A 157 -16.76 8.87 5.64
C ASN A 157 -17.44 9.92 4.71
N LYS A 158 -17.16 9.87 3.40
CA LYS A 158 -17.66 10.81 2.38
C LYS A 158 -18.16 10.03 1.17
N GLU A 159 -19.19 10.56 0.52
CA GLU A 159 -19.70 10.01 -0.73
C GLU A 159 -18.63 10.04 -1.83
N CYS A 160 -18.33 8.90 -2.44
CA CYS A 160 -17.40 8.79 -3.56
C CYS A 160 -18.10 9.16 -4.87
N SER A 161 -17.66 10.25 -5.50
CA SER A 161 -18.30 10.75 -6.73
C SER A 161 -17.78 10.04 -7.99
N ILE A 162 -16.49 9.71 -8.03
CA ILE A 162 -15.85 9.16 -9.22
C ILE A 162 -14.91 8.01 -8.82
N MET A 163 -14.96 6.90 -9.56
CA MET A 163 -13.98 5.82 -9.48
C MET A 163 -13.23 5.72 -10.81
N PHE A 164 -11.92 5.90 -10.76
CA PHE A 164 -11.01 5.68 -11.88
C PHE A 164 -10.43 4.29 -11.81
N LEU A 165 -10.66 3.50 -12.85
CA LEU A 165 -10.01 2.20 -13.02
C LEU A 165 -8.72 2.41 -13.81
N VAL A 166 -7.56 2.06 -13.26
CA VAL A 166 -6.25 2.21 -13.92
C VAL A 166 -5.49 0.88 -13.89
N GLY A 167 -4.31 0.83 -14.51
CA GLY A 167 -3.52 -0.39 -14.60
C GLY A 167 -3.97 -1.33 -15.73
N GLY A 168 -3.14 -2.32 -16.06
CA GLY A 168 -3.38 -3.19 -17.22
C GLY A 168 -4.65 -4.03 -17.12
N PHE A 169 -4.96 -4.53 -15.93
CA PHE A 169 -6.09 -5.42 -15.72
C PHE A 169 -7.44 -4.70 -15.74
N SER A 170 -7.47 -3.39 -15.48
CA SER A 170 -8.68 -2.58 -15.59
C SER A 170 -9.30 -2.60 -17.00
N GLN A 171 -8.53 -2.96 -18.02
CA GLN A 171 -9.03 -3.11 -19.39
C GLN A 171 -9.88 -4.36 -19.61
N SER A 172 -9.87 -5.32 -18.67
CA SER A 172 -10.73 -6.50 -18.75
C SER A 172 -12.21 -6.09 -18.72
N ILE A 173 -12.93 -6.39 -19.81
CA ILE A 173 -14.36 -6.11 -19.93
C ILE A 173 -15.16 -6.83 -18.83
N TYR A 174 -14.77 -8.07 -18.51
CA TYR A 174 -15.40 -8.82 -17.43
C TYR A 174 -15.24 -8.12 -16.06
N LEU A 175 -14.02 -7.69 -15.71
CA LEU A 175 -13.77 -6.97 -14.46
C LEU A 175 -14.57 -5.67 -14.40
N GLN A 176 -14.53 -4.86 -15.48
CA GLN A 176 -15.28 -3.61 -15.54
C GLN A 176 -16.78 -3.82 -15.35
N LYS A 177 -17.35 -4.85 -16.00
CA LYS A 177 -18.76 -5.19 -15.87
C LYS A 177 -19.11 -5.53 -14.42
N LYS A 178 -18.31 -6.37 -13.77
CA LYS A 178 -18.53 -6.77 -12.37
C LYS A 178 -18.42 -5.60 -11.38
N ILE A 179 -17.45 -4.70 -11.58
CA ILE A 179 -17.33 -3.48 -10.79
C ILE A 179 -18.55 -2.57 -10.98
N ARG A 180 -18.95 -2.31 -12.24
CA ARG A 180 -20.13 -1.47 -12.53
C ARG A 180 -21.42 -2.08 -11.98
N GLU A 181 -21.63 -3.38 -12.17
CA GLU A 181 -22.79 -4.10 -11.62
C GLU A 181 -22.91 -3.93 -10.11
N LYS A 182 -21.80 -4.03 -9.37
CA LYS A 182 -21.79 -3.94 -7.91
C LYS A 182 -21.89 -2.51 -7.37
N PHE A 183 -21.27 -1.53 -8.04
CA PHE A 183 -21.06 -0.20 -7.46
C PHE A 183 -21.77 0.96 -8.16
N LYS A 184 -22.55 0.71 -9.23
CA LYS A 184 -23.30 1.75 -9.96
C LYS A 184 -24.23 2.61 -9.07
N ASP A 185 -24.76 2.02 -8.00
CA ASP A 185 -25.70 2.69 -7.09
C ASP A 185 -24.97 3.40 -5.92
N VAL A 186 -23.67 3.16 -5.77
CA VAL A 186 -22.82 3.71 -4.71
C VAL A 186 -21.89 4.80 -5.23
N VAL A 187 -21.41 4.68 -6.47
CA VAL A 187 -20.49 5.63 -7.10
C VAL A 187 -21.09 6.17 -8.38
N LYS A 188 -21.20 7.51 -8.46
CA LYS A 188 -21.89 8.20 -9.56
C LYS A 188 -21.26 7.93 -10.92
N ILE A 189 -19.93 7.91 -10.99
CA ILE A 189 -19.18 7.74 -12.23
C ILE A 189 -18.08 6.70 -12.03
N ILE A 190 -18.13 5.60 -12.80
CA ILE A 190 -17.07 4.59 -12.85
C ILE A 190 -16.46 4.61 -14.26
N THR A 191 -15.22 5.07 -14.37
CA THR A 191 -14.60 5.38 -15.66
C THR A 191 -13.20 4.78 -15.80
N LEU A 192 -12.84 4.49 -17.05
CA LEU A 192 -11.52 4.04 -17.46
C LEU A 192 -10.85 5.22 -18.20
N PRO A 193 -9.71 5.75 -17.72
CA PRO A 193 -8.97 6.78 -18.44
C PRO A 193 -8.53 6.29 -19.82
N THR A 194 -8.24 7.22 -20.74
CA THR A 194 -7.82 6.91 -22.12
C THR A 194 -6.57 6.01 -22.18
N HIS A 195 -5.66 6.16 -21.22
CA HIS A 195 -4.44 5.35 -21.13
C HIS A 195 -4.28 4.77 -19.71
N PRO A 196 -5.03 3.73 -19.36
CA PRO A 196 -5.09 3.23 -17.99
C PRO A 196 -3.74 2.66 -17.52
N ILE A 197 -3.00 1.98 -18.42
CA ILE A 197 -1.65 1.45 -18.14
C ILE A 197 -0.65 2.59 -17.86
N ALA A 198 -0.72 3.69 -18.62
CA ALA A 198 0.23 4.78 -18.50
C ALA A 198 -0.19 5.85 -17.47
N SER A 199 -1.33 5.69 -16.81
CA SER A 199 -1.91 6.72 -15.94
C SER A 199 -0.98 7.05 -14.76
N VAL A 200 -0.41 6.03 -14.12
CA VAL A 200 0.52 6.20 -12.99
C VAL A 200 1.79 6.92 -13.42
N VAL A 201 2.48 6.42 -14.45
CA VAL A 201 3.75 7.02 -14.91
C VAL A 201 3.55 8.44 -15.44
N ARG A 202 2.45 8.71 -16.15
CA ARG A 202 2.12 10.07 -16.61
C ARG A 202 1.87 11.00 -15.43
N GLY A 203 1.13 10.55 -14.43
CA GLY A 203 0.91 11.29 -13.19
C GLY A 203 2.23 11.61 -12.48
N ALA A 204 3.13 10.62 -12.36
CA ALA A 204 4.45 10.79 -11.77
C ALA A 204 5.32 11.79 -12.56
N THR A 205 5.32 11.72 -13.89
CA THR A 205 6.05 12.68 -14.74
C THR A 205 5.51 14.11 -14.57
N LEU A 206 4.19 14.29 -14.59
CA LEU A 206 3.56 15.59 -14.37
C LEU A 206 3.85 16.14 -12.97
N TYR A 207 3.85 15.26 -11.96
CA TYR A 207 4.18 15.62 -10.59
C TYR A 207 5.65 16.06 -10.45
N GLY A 208 6.58 15.32 -11.05
CA GLY A 208 8.00 15.67 -11.08
C GLY A 208 8.27 16.98 -11.81
N LEU A 209 7.58 17.23 -12.94
CA LEU A 209 7.64 18.50 -13.65
C LEU A 209 7.13 19.66 -12.77
N GLY A 210 6.00 19.47 -12.08
CA GLY A 210 5.49 20.47 -11.15
C GLY A 210 6.45 20.76 -9.99
N LEU A 211 7.20 19.78 -9.51
CA LEU A 211 8.27 20.00 -8.52
C LEU A 211 9.40 20.86 -9.11
N TYR A 212 9.87 20.52 -10.31
CA TYR A 212 10.92 21.27 -11.01
C TYR A 212 10.52 22.74 -11.26
N ASP A 213 9.29 22.97 -11.75
CA ASP A 213 8.79 24.32 -12.02
C ASP A 213 8.71 25.17 -10.74
N ASN A 214 8.24 24.58 -9.64
CA ASN A 214 8.18 25.24 -8.34
C ASN A 214 9.57 25.64 -7.82
N VAL A 215 10.58 24.77 -7.96
CA VAL A 215 11.96 25.07 -7.54
C VAL A 215 12.55 26.22 -8.37
N ASN A 216 12.20 26.29 -9.66
CA ASN A 216 12.73 27.29 -10.59
C ASN A 216 11.86 28.55 -10.74
N ASN A 217 10.82 28.71 -9.90
CA ASN A 217 9.84 29.81 -9.97
C ASN A 217 9.21 29.99 -11.37
N ILE A 218 9.02 28.89 -12.11
CA ILE A 218 8.34 28.89 -13.40
C ILE A 218 6.84 28.87 -13.14
N ASP A 219 6.11 29.84 -13.69
CA ASP A 219 4.65 29.87 -13.60
C ASP A 219 4.05 28.83 -14.56
N SER A 220 3.84 27.62 -14.06
CA SER A 220 3.19 26.54 -14.82
C SER A 220 1.79 26.25 -14.32
N ASP A 221 0.91 25.85 -15.25
CA ASP A 221 -0.47 25.46 -14.96
C ASP A 221 -0.57 24.11 -14.23
N VAL A 222 0.53 23.35 -14.14
CA VAL A 222 0.59 22.01 -13.52
C VAL A 222 0.93 22.13 -12.03
N ARG A 223 0.02 22.74 -11.26
CA ARG A 223 0.15 22.84 -9.80
C ARG A 223 -0.73 21.81 -9.10
N LEU A 224 -0.26 20.57 -9.06
CA LEU A 224 -0.84 19.52 -8.21
C LEU A 224 -0.13 19.53 -6.87
N LYS A 225 -0.75 20.14 -5.86
CA LYS A 225 -0.21 20.21 -4.50
C LYS A 225 -0.93 19.19 -3.63
N LEU A 226 -0.16 18.21 -3.16
CA LEU A 226 -0.60 17.38 -2.04
C LEU A 226 -0.56 18.26 -0.79
N THR A 227 -1.70 18.42 -0.12
CA THR A 227 -1.82 19.30 1.04
C THR A 227 -1.87 18.54 2.35
N THR A 228 -2.43 17.33 2.33
CA THR A 228 -2.62 16.49 3.52
C THR A 228 -2.27 15.03 3.25
N ARG A 229 -1.97 14.29 4.32
CA ARG A 229 -1.81 12.83 4.32
C ARG A 229 -2.43 12.22 5.55
N ILE A 230 -2.88 10.97 5.44
CA ILE A 230 -3.33 10.17 6.57
C ILE A 230 -2.14 9.35 7.09
N LEU A 231 -1.88 9.42 8.39
CA LEU A 231 -0.77 8.66 9.00
C LEU A 231 -1.11 7.18 9.12
N LYS A 232 -0.20 6.31 8.66
CA LYS A 232 -0.33 4.85 8.75
C LYS A 232 0.01 4.28 10.13
N PHE A 233 0.78 5.04 10.92
CA PHE A 233 1.33 4.63 12.20
C PHE A 233 1.10 5.70 13.26
N THR A 234 1.12 5.27 14.51
CA THR A 234 1.27 6.13 15.68
C THR A 234 2.76 6.33 15.95
N TYR A 235 3.21 7.58 15.92
CA TYR A 235 4.59 7.96 16.17
C TYR A 235 4.76 8.47 17.60
N GLY A 236 5.91 8.19 18.17
CA GLY A 236 6.23 8.60 19.53
C GLY A 236 7.71 8.57 19.82
N ILE A 237 8.06 8.97 21.03
CA ILE A 237 9.44 9.00 21.50
C ILE A 237 9.62 8.14 22.74
N LYS A 238 10.81 7.59 22.90
CA LYS A 238 11.23 6.94 24.12
C LYS A 238 11.44 7.99 25.21
N ILE A 239 10.78 7.80 26.35
CA ILE A 239 10.93 8.64 27.54
C ILE A 239 11.36 7.79 28.75
N PHE A 240 11.98 8.47 29.72
CA PHE A 240 12.25 7.94 31.05
C PHE A 240 11.28 8.62 32.02
N ASP A 241 10.54 7.83 32.78
CA ASP A 241 9.61 8.32 33.81
C ASP A 241 9.95 7.68 35.16
N LYS A 242 9.48 8.27 36.25
CA LYS A 242 9.57 7.65 37.58
C LYS A 242 8.61 6.48 37.64
N TRP A 243 9.10 5.33 38.10
CA TRP A 243 8.26 4.15 38.27
C TRP A 243 7.24 4.39 39.40
N LYS A 244 5.97 4.05 39.14
CA LYS A 244 4.85 4.16 40.08
C LYS A 244 4.31 2.77 40.42
N LYS A 245 3.58 2.62 41.54
CA LYS A 245 2.99 1.34 41.95
C LYS A 245 2.01 0.73 40.93
N SER A 246 1.43 1.56 40.06
CA SER A 246 0.57 1.13 38.96
C SER A 246 1.33 0.61 37.74
N ASP A 247 2.64 0.84 37.67
CA ASP A 247 3.48 0.36 36.58
C ASP A 247 3.92 -1.10 36.84
N PRO A 248 4.17 -1.90 35.79
CA PRO A 248 4.64 -3.27 35.94
C PRO A 248 6.00 -3.33 36.63
N ILE A 249 6.14 -4.24 37.60
CA ILE A 249 7.35 -4.31 38.46
C ILE A 249 8.56 -4.81 37.68
N GLU A 250 8.35 -5.69 36.71
CA GLU A 250 9.36 -6.26 35.83
C GLU A 250 10.01 -5.21 34.91
N ARG A 251 9.38 -4.04 34.76
CA ARG A 251 9.88 -2.91 33.96
C ARG A 251 10.59 -1.84 34.80
N LYS A 252 10.68 -2.03 36.12
CA LYS A 252 11.37 -1.10 37.01
C LYS A 252 12.88 -1.22 36.84
N THR A 253 13.53 -0.11 36.49
CA THR A 253 15.00 -0.08 36.40
C THR A 253 15.63 -0.07 37.81
N PRO A 254 16.93 -0.43 37.94
CA PRO A 254 17.65 -0.32 39.22
C PRO A 254 17.64 1.09 39.84
N LYS A 255 17.39 2.13 39.02
CA LYS A 255 17.30 3.52 39.44
C LYS A 255 15.89 3.93 39.91
N GLY A 256 14.93 3.01 39.89
CA GLY A 256 13.53 3.29 40.21
C GLY A 256 12.79 4.04 39.10
N GLU A 257 13.24 3.91 37.85
CA GLU A 257 12.65 4.53 36.67
C GLU A 257 11.93 3.47 35.83
N ILE A 258 11.22 3.92 34.80
CA ILE A 258 10.61 3.08 33.77
C ILE A 258 10.81 3.74 32.40
N ILE A 259 11.05 2.91 31.39
CA ILE A 259 11.14 3.34 29.99
C ILE A 259 9.76 3.17 29.37
N LYS A 260 9.22 4.23 28.77
CA LYS A 260 7.91 4.23 28.12
C LYS A 260 8.00 4.76 26.69
N PHE A 261 7.04 4.34 25.88
CA PHE A 261 6.72 4.99 24.62
C PHE A 261 5.73 6.12 24.91
N LEU A 262 6.09 7.35 24.52
CA LEU A 262 5.20 8.50 24.58
C LEU A 262 4.68 8.80 23.17
N PRO A 263 3.41 8.46 22.87
CA PRO A 263 2.78 8.86 21.61
C PRO A 263 2.75 10.38 21.49
N ILE A 264 3.04 10.89 20.28
CA ILE A 264 2.92 12.31 19.98
C ILE A 264 1.48 12.59 19.60
N GLU A 265 0.80 13.42 20.41
CA GLU A 265 -0.54 13.87 20.10
C GLU A 265 -0.55 14.64 18.76
N GLY A 266 -1.35 14.20 17.79
CA GLY A 266 -1.26 14.74 16.42
C GLY A 266 -0.60 13.81 15.42
N ALA A 267 0.21 12.86 15.89
CA ALA A 267 0.94 11.91 15.06
C ALA A 267 0.47 10.47 15.25
N THR A 268 -0.85 10.26 15.36
CA THR A 268 -1.47 8.95 15.59
C THR A 268 -1.97 8.34 14.29
N LYS A 269 -2.03 6.99 14.24
CA LYS A 269 -2.62 6.27 13.09
C LYS A 269 -4.01 6.81 12.75
N GLY A 270 -4.29 6.98 11.45
CA GLY A 270 -5.56 7.46 10.91
C GLY A 270 -5.75 8.98 10.98
N LYS A 271 -4.83 9.73 11.62
CA LYS A 271 -4.94 11.19 11.72
C LYS A 271 -4.52 11.86 10.40
N GLU A 272 -5.32 12.82 9.96
CA GLU A 272 -4.95 13.72 8.87
C GLU A 272 -3.95 14.76 9.38
N VAL A 273 -2.82 14.90 8.67
CA VAL A 273 -1.82 15.93 8.91
C VAL A 273 -1.57 16.71 7.65
N LYS A 274 -1.29 18.00 7.79
CA LYS A 274 -0.82 18.84 6.69
C LYS A 274 0.64 18.53 6.40
N ILE A 275 0.97 18.50 5.12
CA ILE A 275 2.34 18.23 4.68
C ILE A 275 3.26 19.36 5.15
N ASP A 276 4.43 18.99 5.67
CA ASP A 276 5.48 19.89 6.18
C ASP A 276 5.07 20.77 7.39
N GLU A 277 3.93 20.49 8.04
CA GLU A 277 3.53 21.14 9.29
C GLU A 277 4.07 20.35 10.50
N ASP A 278 4.70 21.04 11.45
CA ASP A 278 5.26 20.43 12.66
C ASP A 278 4.15 20.05 13.66
N VAL A 279 4.09 18.77 14.04
CA VAL A 279 3.36 18.27 15.20
C VAL A 279 4.29 18.32 16.41
N ILE A 280 4.05 19.26 17.33
CA ILE A 280 4.97 19.59 18.43
C ILE A 280 4.51 18.98 19.75
N VAL A 281 5.47 18.44 20.50
CA VAL A 281 5.39 18.13 21.93
C VAL A 281 6.28 19.09 22.71
N ASP A 282 5.69 19.90 23.59
CA ASP A 282 6.42 20.92 24.34
C ASP A 282 6.24 20.90 25.87
N ASN A 283 5.18 20.29 26.39
CA ASN A 283 4.85 20.41 27.81
C ASN A 283 5.45 19.32 28.73
N LEU A 284 6.27 18.40 28.22
CA LEU A 284 6.69 17.20 28.96
C LEU A 284 8.19 16.86 28.86
N LEU A 285 9.00 17.70 28.19
CA LEU A 285 10.37 17.31 27.83
C LEU A 285 11.42 18.20 28.50
N GLY A 286 12.43 17.55 29.05
CA GLY A 286 13.56 18.16 29.72
C GLY A 286 14.66 17.12 29.97
N PRO A 287 15.73 17.49 30.68
CA PRO A 287 16.79 16.54 31.00
C PRO A 287 16.30 15.48 32.00
N ASN A 288 16.76 14.24 31.84
CA ASN A 288 16.47 13.13 32.76
C ASN A 288 17.22 13.31 34.09
N ASN A 289 18.35 14.03 34.08
CA ASN A 289 19.14 14.34 35.26
C ASN A 289 19.70 15.78 35.21
N PRO A 290 19.95 16.43 36.35
CA PRO A 290 20.29 17.85 36.38
C PRO A 290 21.66 18.15 35.73
N PHE A 291 22.54 17.16 35.60
CA PHE A 291 23.89 17.31 35.06
C PHE A 291 24.01 16.94 33.57
N GLN A 292 22.89 16.60 32.92
CA GLN A 292 22.87 16.14 31.54
C GLN A 292 23.33 17.24 30.57
N THR A 293 24.34 16.94 29.74
CA THR A 293 24.92 17.88 28.77
C THR A 293 24.37 17.72 27.34
N ALA A 294 23.60 16.66 27.09
CA ALA A 294 22.92 16.43 25.81
C ALA A 294 21.68 15.56 26.00
N ALA A 295 20.63 15.81 25.23
CA ALA A 295 19.44 14.95 25.15
C ALA A 295 19.42 14.20 23.82
N THR A 296 18.96 12.94 23.86
CA THR A 296 18.79 12.10 22.67
C THR A 296 17.37 11.59 22.62
N PHE A 297 16.61 12.07 21.64
CA PHE A 297 15.27 11.60 21.33
C PHE A 297 15.39 10.35 20.46
N HIS A 298 14.85 9.23 20.91
CA HIS A 298 14.72 8.02 20.09
C HIS A 298 13.27 7.94 19.64
N VAL A 299 13.06 7.93 18.33
CA VAL A 299 11.74 7.95 17.70
C VAL A 299 11.35 6.53 17.33
N TYR A 300 10.12 6.17 17.67
CA TYR A 300 9.52 4.87 17.38
C TYR A 300 8.15 5.06 16.73
N TYR A 301 7.67 4.01 16.05
CA TYR A 301 6.33 3.97 15.49
C TYR A 301 5.71 2.59 15.59
N THR A 302 4.38 2.53 15.54
CA THR A 302 3.61 1.28 15.60
C THR A 302 2.24 1.42 14.96
N ARG A 303 1.61 0.30 14.56
CA ARG A 303 0.22 0.28 14.09
C ARG A 303 -0.80 0.29 15.23
N GLU A 304 -0.35 0.05 16.46
CA GLU A 304 -1.20 0.02 17.65
C GLU A 304 -1.56 1.44 18.12
N ALA A 305 -2.85 1.67 18.40
CA ALA A 305 -3.33 2.97 18.87
C ALA A 305 -2.93 3.25 20.34
N ASN A 306 -2.78 2.20 21.14
CA ASN A 306 -2.66 2.28 22.60
C ASN A 306 -1.34 1.74 23.14
N ALA A 307 -0.29 1.72 22.31
CA ALA A 307 1.03 1.24 22.71
C ALA A 307 1.62 2.05 23.87
N LYS A 308 2.28 1.37 24.81
CA LYS A 308 2.81 1.97 26.05
C LYS A 308 4.31 1.84 26.20
N TYR A 309 4.94 0.84 25.59
CA TYR A 309 6.37 0.57 25.76
C TYR A 309 7.07 0.39 24.41
N CYS A 310 8.35 0.77 24.34
CA CYS A 310 9.12 0.76 23.10
C CYS A 310 9.54 -0.66 22.64
N ASP A 311 9.22 -1.69 23.42
CA ASP A 311 9.54 -3.10 23.18
C ASP A 311 8.28 -3.96 23.00
N GLU A 312 7.10 -3.35 22.88
CA GLU A 312 5.86 -4.07 22.57
C GLU A 312 5.90 -4.67 21.15
N PRO A 313 5.20 -5.79 20.92
CA PRO A 313 5.07 -6.37 19.59
C PRO A 313 4.55 -5.34 18.56
N GLY A 314 5.18 -5.26 17.40
CA GLY A 314 4.82 -4.31 16.34
C GLY A 314 5.31 -2.87 16.58
N MET A 315 6.23 -2.66 17.52
CA MET A 315 6.96 -1.40 17.68
C MET A 315 8.25 -1.41 16.84
N GLU A 316 8.47 -0.36 16.08
CA GLU A 316 9.63 -0.20 15.21
C GLU A 316 10.41 1.07 15.55
N TYR A 317 11.73 1.01 15.40
CA TYR A 317 12.62 2.12 15.69
C TYR A 317 12.91 2.92 14.41
N LEU A 318 12.51 4.20 14.38
CA LEU A 318 12.71 5.07 13.22
C LEU A 318 14.10 5.70 13.19
N GLY A 319 14.62 6.09 14.37
CA GLY A 319 15.89 6.80 14.44
C GLY A 319 16.05 7.65 15.69
N LYS A 320 17.11 8.45 15.74
CA LYS A 320 17.39 9.32 16.88
C LYS A 320 17.86 10.71 16.49
N LEU A 321 17.50 11.68 17.33
CA LEU A 321 17.92 13.07 17.22
C LEU A 321 18.61 13.50 18.53
N LYS A 322 19.83 14.03 18.43
CA LYS A 322 20.60 14.51 19.58
C LYS A 322 20.67 16.03 19.59
N ILE A 323 20.44 16.64 20.76
CA ILE A 323 20.59 18.08 21.00
C ILE A 323 21.47 18.33 22.22
N ASN A 324 22.25 19.41 22.20
CA ASN A 324 23.12 19.79 23.31
C ASN A 324 22.34 20.57 24.37
N LEU A 325 22.76 20.44 25.62
CA LEU A 325 22.19 21.09 26.80
C LEU A 325 23.32 21.73 27.63
N PRO A 326 23.91 22.84 27.17
CA PRO A 326 25.13 23.41 27.77
C PRO A 326 24.90 24.03 29.16
N ASP A 327 23.70 24.52 29.47
CA ASP A 327 23.40 25.27 30.71
C ASP A 327 23.17 24.38 31.93
N VAL A 328 24.11 23.48 32.24
CA VAL A 328 23.98 22.50 33.33
C VAL A 328 23.62 23.12 34.69
N HIS A 329 24.02 24.37 34.93
CA HIS A 329 23.70 25.13 36.14
C HIS A 329 22.18 25.32 36.36
N LEU A 330 21.35 25.23 35.32
CA LEU A 330 19.88 25.34 35.41
C LEU A 330 19.21 24.02 35.85
N GLY A 331 19.96 22.92 36.03
CA GLY A 331 19.43 21.66 36.53
C GLY A 331 18.31 21.10 35.66
N TYR A 332 17.10 20.93 36.21
CA TYR A 332 15.92 20.45 35.49
C TYR A 332 15.16 21.55 34.72
N ASN A 333 15.44 22.84 34.98
CA ASN A 333 14.74 23.98 34.38
C ASN A 333 15.27 24.28 32.97
N ARG A 334 15.31 23.25 32.12
CA ARG A 334 15.84 23.28 30.75
C ARG A 334 14.82 22.63 29.81
N PRO A 335 13.76 23.37 29.41
CA PRO A 335 12.69 22.81 28.61
C PRO A 335 13.18 22.47 27.21
N LEU A 336 12.70 21.34 26.71
CA LEU A 336 12.90 20.91 25.34
C LEU A 336 11.56 20.87 24.61
N LYS A 337 11.58 21.19 23.32
CA LYS A 337 10.48 20.89 22.41
C LYS A 337 10.95 19.86 21.40
N PHE A 338 10.09 18.90 21.11
CA PHE A 338 10.32 17.93 20.04
C PHE A 338 9.17 18.03 19.06
N GLY A 339 9.45 18.00 17.76
CA GLY A 339 8.44 18.06 16.72
C GLY A 339 8.68 17.01 15.65
N LEU A 340 7.59 16.51 15.07
CA LEU A 340 7.61 15.73 13.83
C LEU A 340 6.83 16.47 12.75
N SER A 341 7.44 16.71 11.60
CA SER A 341 6.74 17.11 10.38
C SER A 341 6.75 15.97 9.38
N PHE A 342 5.60 15.77 8.73
CA PHE A 342 5.41 14.72 7.75
C PHE A 342 5.47 15.33 6.36
N GLY A 343 6.64 15.22 5.73
CA GLY A 343 6.85 15.67 4.37
C GLY A 343 6.20 14.74 3.34
N ARG A 344 6.48 15.02 2.07
CA ARG A 344 5.96 14.26 0.92
C ARG A 344 6.52 12.84 0.87
N MET A 345 7.81 12.68 1.18
CA MET A 345 8.54 11.40 1.14
C MET A 345 9.41 11.15 2.39
N GLU A 346 9.35 12.06 3.36
CA GLU A 346 10.27 12.08 4.49
C GLU A 346 9.53 12.44 5.78
N ILE A 347 10.07 12.02 6.92
CA ILE A 347 9.68 12.54 8.23
C ILE A 347 10.83 13.39 8.76
N LYS A 348 10.53 14.61 9.16
CA LYS A 348 11.50 15.50 9.81
C LYS A 348 11.26 15.50 11.30
N ALA A 349 12.30 15.20 12.07
CA ALA A 349 12.29 15.40 13.51
C ALA A 349 13.06 16.66 13.87
N THR A 350 12.40 17.56 14.60
CA THR A 350 12.99 18.78 15.15
C THR A 350 13.11 18.66 16.66
N ALA A 351 14.22 19.13 17.22
CA ALA A 351 14.39 19.33 18.65
C ALA A 351 14.82 20.78 18.87
N ARG A 352 14.14 21.49 19.78
CA ARG A 352 14.47 22.87 20.13
C ARG A 352 14.70 22.99 21.63
N TYR A 353 15.79 23.64 21.99
CA TYR A 353 16.09 24.00 23.37
C TYR A 353 15.66 25.44 23.61
N THR A 354 14.70 25.63 24.51
CA THR A 354 13.93 26.89 24.58
C THR A 354 14.69 28.04 25.22
N ILE A 355 15.77 27.77 25.97
CA ILE A 355 16.52 28.79 26.72
C ILE A 355 17.35 29.68 25.78
N ASN A 356 18.05 29.08 24.83
CA ASN A 356 18.95 29.80 23.91
C ASN A 356 18.48 29.75 22.44
N GLY A 357 17.31 29.16 22.17
CA GLY A 357 16.75 29.01 20.83
C GLY A 357 17.49 27.99 19.95
N GLN A 358 18.42 27.22 20.50
CA GLN A 358 19.14 26.19 19.74
C GLN A 358 18.15 25.19 19.15
N SER A 359 18.28 24.92 17.86
CA SER A 359 17.46 23.94 17.14
C SER A 359 18.36 22.91 16.44
N ARG A 360 17.92 21.65 16.44
CA ARG A 360 18.49 20.56 15.67
C ARG A 360 17.38 19.89 14.87
N LEU A 361 17.71 19.49 13.66
CA LEU A 361 16.82 18.80 12.75
C LEU A 361 17.52 17.54 12.25
N THR A 362 16.76 16.48 12.07
CA THR A 362 17.17 15.31 11.28
C THR A 362 16.01 14.89 10.38
N THR A 363 16.35 14.33 9.24
CA THR A 363 15.40 13.73 8.30
C THR A 363 15.49 12.21 8.41
N PHE A 364 14.34 11.55 8.38
CA PHE A 364 14.21 10.12 8.21
C PHE A 364 13.53 9.85 6.88
N GLU A 365 14.14 9.02 6.05
CA GLU A 365 13.47 8.46 4.88
C GLU A 365 12.45 7.43 5.37
N ILE A 366 11.26 7.43 4.76
CA ILE A 366 10.30 6.35 4.96
C ILE A 366 10.48 5.45 3.74
N ASP A 367 10.92 4.21 3.95
CA ASP A 367 10.69 3.17 2.96
C ASP A 367 9.18 2.89 2.96
N ILE A 368 8.47 3.59 2.07
CA ILE A 368 7.01 3.43 1.89
C ILE A 368 6.71 2.12 1.14
N GLU A 369 7.74 1.39 0.70
CA GLU A 369 7.66 0.28 -0.25
C GLU A 369 7.78 -1.12 0.34
N ASP A 370 8.08 -1.30 1.63
CA ASP A 370 8.04 -2.64 2.23
C ASP A 370 6.63 -2.96 2.76
N ASP A 371 5.79 -3.29 1.77
CA ASP A 371 4.64 -4.22 1.72
C ASP A 371 3.75 -4.42 2.97
#